data_AF-A0A356PX96-F1
#
_entry.id   AF-A0A356PX96-F1
#
_cell.length_a   1.000
_cell.length_b   1.000
_cell.length_c   1.000
_cell.angle_alpha   90.00
_cell.angle_beta   90.00
_cell.angle_gamma   90.00
#
_symmetry.space_group_name_H-M   'P 1'
#
loop_
_entity.id
_entity.type
_entity.pdbx_description
1 polymer ?
#
loop_
_entity_poly.entity_id
_entity_poly.type
_entity_poly.pdbx_seq_one_letter_code
_entity_poly.pdbx_strand_id
1 'polypeptide(L)' 'HSAERSTLDAIEVSSRPIAITHANPSFWHPARRNKSDDVLKALGESGGMLGFSLYPHHLKGGTNCTLDSFC' A
#
# COMPACT_ATOMS: atom_id res chain seq x y z
N HIS A 1 -7.62 -0.45 4.18
CA HIS A 1 -9.00 -0.27 3.70
C HIS A 1 -9.37 1.19 3.56
N SER A 2 -8.85 2.04 4.44
CA SER A 2 -8.95 3.50 4.36
C SER A 2 -8.61 4.06 2.98
N ALA A 3 -9.41 5.04 2.56
CA ALA A 3 -9.17 5.85 1.36
C ALA A 3 -7.93 6.73 1.52
N GLU A 4 -7.50 7.39 0.44
CA GLU A 4 -6.28 8.20 0.40
C GLU A 4 -6.26 9.28 1.48
N ARG A 5 -7.24 10.18 1.47
CA ARG A 5 -7.31 11.30 2.42
C ARG A 5 -7.24 10.85 3.87
N SER A 6 -8.07 9.88 4.27
CA SER A 6 -8.07 9.36 5.63
C SER A 6 -6.77 8.61 5.99
N THR A 7 -6.07 8.05 5.01
CA THR A 7 -4.75 7.43 5.27
C THR A 7 -3.72 8.52 5.57
N LEU A 8 -3.70 9.60 4.79
CA LEU A 8 -2.80 10.74 5.00
C LEU A 8 -3.08 11.46 6.33
N ASP A 9 -4.36 11.73 6.63
CA ASP A 9 -4.75 12.34 7.91
C ASP A 9 -4.33 11.46 9.10
N ALA A 10 -4.42 10.12 8.96
CA ALA A 10 -3.97 9.19 10.00
C ALA A 10 -2.44 9.18 10.17
N ILE A 11 -1.68 9.38 9.09
CA ILE A 11 -0.21 9.52 9.14
C ILE A 11 0.14 10.83 9.87
N GLU A 12 -0.53 11.93 9.53
CA GLU A 12 -0.28 13.26 10.08
C GLU A 12 -0.55 13.34 11.59
N VAL A 13 -1.67 12.79 12.05
CA VAL A 13 -2.10 12.92 13.46
C VAL A 13 -1.45 11.89 14.39
N SER A 14 -0.89 10.80 13.87
CA SER A 14 -0.40 9.71 14.71
C SER A 14 0.91 10.09 15.41
N SER A 15 0.94 9.96 16.74
CA SER A 15 2.15 10.18 17.55
C SER A 15 3.17 9.04 17.46
N ARG A 16 2.83 7.96 16.76
CA ARG A 16 3.68 6.78 16.54
C ARG A 16 3.56 6.33 15.08
N PRO A 17 4.58 5.65 14.52
CA PRO A 17 4.47 5.09 13.17
C PRO A 17 3.25 4.17 13.01
N ILE A 18 2.60 4.24 11.85
CA ILE A 18 1.45 3.39 11.51
C ILE A 18 1.84 2.32 10.48
N ALA A 19 1.00 1.30 10.35
CA ALA A 19 1.20 0.24 9.36
C ALA A 19 0.02 0.17 8.38
N ILE A 20 0.34 0.01 7.10
CA ILE A 20 -0.57 -0.52 6.09
C ILE A 20 -0.24 -2.00 5.96
N THR A 21 -0.95 -2.85 6.71
CA THR A 21 -0.56 -4.26 6.88
C THR A 21 -0.70 -5.13 5.63
N HIS A 22 -1.53 -4.72 4.66
CA HIS A 22 -1.72 -5.44 3.40
C HIS A 22 -2.19 -4.51 2.28
N ALA A 23 -1.27 -4.10 1.41
CA ALA A 23 -1.53 -3.43 0.13
C ALA A 23 -0.27 -3.50 -0.76
N ASN A 24 -0.42 -3.18 -2.05
CA ASN A 24 0.71 -3.04 -2.97
C ASN A 24 0.75 -1.61 -3.56
N PRO A 25 1.82 -1.21 -4.27
CA PRO A 25 1.86 0.08 -4.95
C PRO A 25 0.94 0.16 -6.17
N SER A 26 0.27 1.30 -6.35
CA SER A 26 -0.63 1.51 -7.49
C SER A 26 0.12 1.64 -8.82
N PHE A 27 1.38 2.09 -8.81
CA PHE A 27 2.22 2.15 -10.01
C PHE A 27 2.53 0.76 -10.58
N TRP A 28 2.57 -0.27 -9.72
CA TRP A 28 2.79 -1.65 -10.14
C TRP A 28 1.50 -2.29 -10.66
N HIS A 29 0.38 -2.05 -9.95
CA HIS A 29 -0.95 -2.50 -10.38
C HIS A 29 -2.05 -1.56 -9.82
N PRO A 30 -2.91 -0.96 -10.66
CA PRO A 30 -3.90 0.03 -10.23
C PRO A 30 -5.17 -0.60 -9.61
N ALA A 31 -5.01 -1.50 -8.65
CA ALA A 31 -6.12 -2.05 -7.89
C ALA A 31 -6.68 -1.03 -6.89
N ARG A 32 -7.99 -1.06 -6.64
CA ARG A 32 -8.69 -0.15 -5.69
C ARG A 32 -8.08 -0.08 -4.29
N ARG A 33 -7.37 -1.13 -3.86
CA ARG A 33 -6.81 -1.24 -2.49
C ARG A 33 -5.31 -0.96 -2.45
N ASN A 34 -4.65 -0.84 -3.61
CA ASN A 34 -3.25 -0.45 -3.73
C ASN A 34 -3.10 1.04 -3.45
N LYS A 35 -1.88 1.45 -3.08
CA LYS A 35 -1.59 2.77 -2.52
C LYS A 35 -0.79 3.62 -3.50
N SER A 36 -1.16 4.90 -3.57
CA SER A 36 -0.50 5.91 -4.38
C SER A 36 0.90 6.24 -3.86
N ASP A 37 1.72 6.78 -4.74
CA ASP A 37 3.09 7.22 -4.41
C ASP A 37 3.10 8.21 -3.25
N ASP A 38 2.09 9.09 -3.17
CA ASP A 38 1.99 10.10 -2.10
C ASP A 38 1.76 9.44 -0.73
N VAL A 39 0.86 8.45 -0.66
CA VAL A 39 0.66 7.66 0.57
C VAL A 39 1.92 6.88 0.93
N LEU A 40 2.60 6.29 -0.06
CA LEU A 40 3.81 5.50 0.19
C LEU A 40 4.98 6.35 0.69
N LYS A 41 5.17 7.55 0.12
CA LYS A 41 6.17 8.52 0.57
C LYS A 41 5.88 9.00 1.99
N ALA A 42 4.66 9.46 2.25
CA ALA A 42 4.27 9.92 3.60
C ALA A 42 4.39 8.81 4.66
N LEU A 43 4.05 7.56 4.29
CA LEU A 43 4.21 6.41 5.19
C LEU A 43 5.70 6.13 5.48
N GLY A 44 6.56 6.21 4.47
CA GLY A 44 8.00 6.04 4.64
C GLY A 44 8.64 7.15 5.49
N GLU A 45 8.29 8.41 5.22
CA GLU A 45 8.77 9.59 5.95
C GLU A 45 8.34 9.58 7.43
N SER A 46 7.17 9.03 7.74
CA SER A 46 6.69 8.86 9.12
C SER A 46 7.27 7.63 9.85
N GLY A 47 8.15 6.86 9.21
CA GLY A 47 8.72 5.63 9.75
C GLY A 47 7.73 4.47 9.83
N GLY A 48 6.62 4.55 9.09
CA GLY A 48 5.60 3.52 9.01
C GLY A 48 6.05 2.29 8.21
N MET A 49 5.15 1.33 8.11
CA MET A 49 5.42 0.05 7.44
C MET A 49 4.34 -0.33 6.43
N LEU A 50 4.76 -0.79 5.25
CA LEU A 50 3.90 -1.42 4.27
C LEU A 50 4.13 -2.93 4.26
N GLY A 51 3.07 -3.69 4.50
CA GLY A 51 3.02 -5.13 4.23
C GLY A 51 2.47 -5.38 2.84
N PHE A 52 3.25 -6.07 2.00
CA PHE A 52 2.79 -6.48 0.67
C PHE A 52 1.65 -7.50 0.78
N SER A 53 0.65 -7.35 -0.09
CA SER A 53 -0.51 -8.22 -0.12
C SER A 53 -0.41 -9.25 -1.23
N LEU A 54 -0.66 -10.52 -0.87
CA LEU A 54 -0.76 -11.64 -1.80
C LEU A 54 -2.21 -11.94 -2.24
N TYR A 55 -3.15 -11.04 -1.96
CA TYR A 55 -4.54 -11.23 -2.40
C TYR A 55 -4.64 -10.99 -3.91
N PRO A 56 -5.23 -11.91 -4.71
CA PRO A 56 -5.23 -11.81 -6.18
C PRO A 56 -5.70 -10.46 -6.72
N HIS A 57 -6.73 -9.85 -6.13
CA HIS A 57 -7.22 -8.54 -6.58
C HIS A 57 -6.25 -7.37 -6.37
N HIS A 58 -5.14 -7.58 -5.65
CA HIS A 58 -4.09 -6.58 -5.43
C HIS A 58 -2.84 -6.85 -6.29
N LEU A 59 -2.76 -8.02 -6.94
CA LEU A 59 -1.58 -8.48 -7.66
C LEU A 59 -1.68 -8.18 -9.16
N LYS A 60 -0.57 -7.74 -9.76
CA LYS A 60 -0.46 -7.68 -11.22
C LYS A 60 -0.62 -9.09 -11.80
N GLY A 61 -1.60 -9.27 -12.69
CA GLY A 61 -1.94 -10.59 -13.24
C GLY A 61 -2.91 -11.42 -12.38
N GLY A 62 -3.39 -10.88 -11.26
CA GLY A 62 -4.42 -11.55 -10.45
C GLY A 62 -3.96 -12.89 -9.90
N THR A 63 -4.79 -13.92 -10.08
CA THR A 63 -4.47 -15.31 -9.75
C THR A 63 -3.26 -15.85 -10.52
N ASN A 64 -2.90 -15.24 -11.66
CA ASN A 64 -1.76 -15.63 -12.50
C ASN A 64 -0.48 -14.85 -12.19
N CYS A 65 -0.40 -14.12 -11.07
CA CYS A 65 0.81 -13.40 -10.68
C CYS A 65 1.98 -14.38 -10.49
N THR A 66 3.09 -14.13 -11.17
CA THR A 66 4.33 -14.91 -11.02
C THR A 66 5.20 -14.33 -9.90
N LEU A 67 6.14 -15.13 -9.38
CA LEU A 67 7.16 -14.65 -8.44
C LEU A 67 8.02 -13.54 -9.05
N ASP A 68 8.46 -13.71 -10.30
CA ASP A 68 9.27 -12.70 -11.02
C ASP A 68 8.54 -11.37 -11.25
N SER A 69 7.20 -11.38 -11.26
CA SER A 69 6.44 -10.12 -11.36
C SER A 69 6.29 -9.43 -10.01
N PHE A 70 6.43 -10.16 -8.90
CA PHE A 70 6.22 -9.67 -7.53
C PHE A 70 7.52 -9.24 -6.84
N CYS A 71 8.62 -9.96 -7.09
CA CYS A 71 9.97 -9.72 -6.54
C CYS A 71 10.82 -8.85 -7.47
#